data_AF-A0A8T6UEF3-F1
#
_entry.id   AF-A0A8T6UEF3-F1
#
_cell.length_a   1.000
_cell.length_b   1.000
_cell.length_c   1.000
_cell.angle_alpha   90.00
_cell.angle_beta   90.00
_cell.angle_gamma   90.00
#
_symmetry.space_group_name_H-M   'P 1'
#
loop_
_entity.id
_entity.type
_entity.pdbx_description
1 polymer ?
#
loop_
_entity_poly.entity_id
_entity_poly.type
_entity_poly.pdbx_seq_one_letter_code
_entity_poly.pdbx_strand_id
1 'polypeptide(L)'
;MSKKATLYEDVDGTTFEVGLPLTSNVDLEGITKELGVPTYVDMGYFPMKCAAVSIWAALNASQLHERYPEAFEKRVSKKPIPVLLFGGGAVKMHCEHANGTGVLSRAIKDTDFIVPKKHGLDFYRLLLSMDKAFGTRYKSFSTKSDRLFNALRHGDRYRVRTIEGSTDEGVPVVGVMDVLCDHINLRHNIEIKDAFKKYRENLYTIGLEYLILTKVQFITDFPK
;
A
#
# COMPACT_ATOMS: atom_id res chain seq x y z
N MET A 1 -2.29 -31.56 -4.05
CA MET A 1 -3.28 -30.49 -3.79
C MET A 1 -2.54 -29.32 -3.16
N SER A 2 -2.73 -28.09 -3.64
CA SER A 2 -2.20 -26.90 -2.96
C SER A 2 -2.84 -26.82 -1.58
N LYS A 3 -2.03 -26.70 -0.52
CA LYS A 3 -2.53 -26.38 0.83
C LYS A 3 -3.24 -25.02 0.75
N LYS A 4 -4.35 -24.84 1.47
CA LYS A 4 -5.05 -23.57 1.60
C LYS A 4 -4.90 -23.04 3.02
N ALA A 5 -4.88 -21.71 3.15
CA ALA A 5 -4.97 -21.02 4.43
C ALA A 5 -6.15 -20.04 4.41
N THR A 6 -6.90 -20.02 5.51
CA THR A 6 -7.91 -19.00 5.76
C THR A 6 -7.21 -17.73 6.22
N LEU A 7 -7.37 -16.66 5.45
CA LEU A 7 -6.87 -15.32 5.76
C LEU A 7 -7.77 -14.63 6.80
N TYR A 8 -9.07 -14.77 6.64
CA TYR A 8 -10.06 -14.10 7.49
C TYR A 8 -11.41 -14.81 7.39
N GLU A 9 -12.15 -14.83 8.49
CA GLU A 9 -13.55 -15.26 8.55
C GLU A 9 -14.38 -14.10 9.11
N ASP A 10 -15.33 -13.61 8.32
CA ASP A 10 -16.24 -12.53 8.71
C ASP A 10 -17.36 -13.09 9.62
N VAL A 11 -18.02 -12.21 10.36
CA VAL A 11 -19.03 -12.60 11.36
C VAL A 11 -20.25 -13.33 10.77
N ASP A 12 -20.42 -13.24 9.45
CA ASP A 12 -21.49 -13.89 8.69
C ASP A 12 -21.08 -15.24 8.08
N GLY A 13 -19.88 -15.74 8.40
CA GLY A 13 -19.31 -16.97 7.87
C GLY A 13 -18.62 -16.82 6.51
N THR A 14 -18.51 -15.61 5.96
CA THR A 14 -17.73 -15.40 4.72
C THR A 14 -16.25 -15.64 5.00
N THR A 15 -15.66 -16.62 4.33
CA THR A 15 -14.22 -16.92 4.43
C THR A 15 -13.44 -16.32 3.27
N PHE A 16 -12.27 -15.78 3.58
CA PHE A 16 -11.29 -15.33 2.61
C PHE A 16 -10.10 -16.27 2.67
N GLU A 17 -9.78 -16.92 1.56
CA GLU A 17 -8.73 -17.95 1.51
C GLU A 17 -7.63 -17.60 0.51
N VAL A 18 -6.47 -18.25 0.69
CA VAL A 18 -5.36 -18.23 -0.26
C VAL A 18 -4.71 -19.61 -0.37
N GLY A 19 -4.21 -19.94 -1.57
CA GLY A 19 -3.36 -21.10 -1.78
C GLY A 19 -1.93 -20.85 -1.28
N LEU A 20 -1.28 -21.90 -0.77
CA LEU A 20 0.11 -21.89 -0.30
C LEU A 20 1.02 -22.75 -1.20
N PRO A 21 2.28 -22.35 -1.40
CA PRO A 21 2.91 -21.11 -0.90
C PRO A 21 2.37 -19.85 -1.61
N LEU A 22 2.53 -18.68 -0.99
CA LEU A 22 2.17 -17.41 -1.64
C LEU A 22 3.00 -17.20 -2.91
N THR A 23 2.34 -16.82 -4.00
CA THR A 23 2.97 -16.62 -5.31
C THR A 23 3.29 -15.15 -5.57
N SER A 24 4.27 -14.91 -6.44
CA SER A 24 4.73 -13.59 -6.84
C SER A 24 5.22 -13.67 -8.29
N ASN A 25 4.53 -12.97 -9.19
CA ASN A 25 4.78 -13.01 -10.64
C ASN A 25 5.39 -11.68 -11.14
N VAL A 26 6.06 -10.95 -10.26
CA VAL A 26 6.62 -9.61 -10.56
C VAL A 26 8.13 -9.67 -10.72
N ASP A 27 8.65 -8.89 -11.67
CA ASP A 27 10.05 -8.52 -11.72
C ASP A 27 10.30 -7.37 -10.73
N LEU A 28 10.64 -7.73 -9.49
CA LEU A 28 10.85 -6.74 -8.44
C LEU A 28 12.05 -5.84 -8.72
N GLU A 29 13.12 -6.38 -9.31
CA GLU A 29 14.33 -5.63 -9.62
C GLU A 29 14.08 -4.60 -10.73
N GLY A 30 13.36 -4.99 -11.78
CA GLY A 30 12.89 -4.08 -12.82
C GLY A 30 12.00 -2.98 -12.25
N ILE A 31 11.04 -3.32 -11.38
CA ILE A 31 10.15 -2.37 -10.72
C ILE A 31 10.94 -1.36 -9.87
N THR A 32 11.86 -1.82 -9.03
CA THR A 32 12.61 -0.93 -8.13
C THR A 32 13.52 0.01 -8.91
N LYS A 33 14.14 -0.49 -10.00
CA LYS A 33 14.95 0.31 -10.92
C LYS A 33 14.12 1.36 -11.65
N GLU A 34 12.94 1.00 -12.17
CA GLU A 34 12.06 1.95 -12.86
C GLU A 34 11.54 3.04 -11.91
N LEU A 35 11.21 2.65 -10.68
CA LEU A 35 10.80 3.61 -9.66
C LEU A 35 11.99 4.48 -9.20
N GLY A 36 13.23 4.00 -9.27
CA GLY A 36 14.38 4.67 -8.67
C GLY A 36 14.40 4.53 -7.16
N VAL A 37 13.97 3.38 -6.64
CA VAL A 37 14.05 3.07 -5.20
C VAL A 37 15.53 3.06 -4.78
N PRO A 38 15.92 3.78 -3.72
CA PRO A 38 17.30 3.77 -3.26
C PRO A 38 17.79 2.37 -2.91
N THR A 39 19.04 2.05 -3.22
CA THR A 39 19.62 0.71 -3.06
C THR A 39 19.72 0.24 -1.60
N TYR A 40 19.66 1.16 -0.64
CA TYR A 40 19.64 0.84 0.79
C TYR A 40 18.27 0.37 1.30
N VAL A 41 17.20 0.55 0.52
CA VAL A 41 15.86 0.12 0.93
C VAL A 41 15.80 -1.40 0.85
N ASP A 42 15.47 -2.05 1.96
CA ASP A 42 15.36 -3.50 2.00
C ASP A 42 14.12 -3.97 1.23
N MET A 43 14.32 -4.39 -0.01
CA MET A 43 13.28 -4.98 -0.87
C MET A 43 13.03 -6.46 -0.59
N GLY A 44 13.85 -7.09 0.26
CA GLY A 44 13.54 -8.37 0.89
C GLY A 44 12.41 -8.23 1.91
N TYR A 45 12.32 -7.07 2.56
CA TYR A 45 11.30 -6.77 3.55
C TYR A 45 9.89 -6.68 2.95
N PHE A 46 8.99 -7.51 3.46
CA PHE A 46 7.67 -7.76 2.86
C PHE A 46 6.85 -6.47 2.62
N PRO A 47 6.68 -5.57 3.62
CA PRO A 47 5.88 -4.37 3.40
C PRO A 47 6.47 -3.46 2.32
N MET A 48 7.80 -3.29 2.27
CA MET A 48 8.46 -2.46 1.25
C MET A 48 8.31 -3.03 -0.15
N LYS A 49 8.35 -4.36 -0.29
CA LYS A 49 8.04 -5.06 -1.54
C LYS A 49 6.62 -4.79 -2.02
N CYS A 50 5.63 -4.91 -1.13
CA CYS A 50 4.24 -4.61 -1.45
C CYS A 50 4.05 -3.13 -1.81
N ALA A 51 4.76 -2.23 -1.13
CA ALA A 51 4.74 -0.81 -1.44
C ALA A 51 5.22 -0.51 -2.87
N ALA A 52 6.40 -1.01 -3.23
CA ALA A 52 6.97 -0.76 -4.56
C ALA A 52 6.06 -1.28 -5.69
N VAL A 53 5.52 -2.49 -5.55
CA VAL A 53 4.62 -3.06 -6.57
C VAL A 53 3.31 -2.27 -6.65
N SER A 54 2.74 -1.86 -5.52
CA SER A 54 1.51 -1.05 -5.50
C SER A 54 1.71 0.33 -6.14
N ILE A 55 2.84 0.98 -5.87
CA ILE A 55 3.21 2.26 -6.50
C ILE A 55 3.37 2.08 -8.00
N TRP A 56 4.15 1.08 -8.42
CA TRP A 56 4.38 0.82 -9.83
C TRP A 56 3.08 0.50 -10.58
N ALA A 57 2.22 -0.33 -10.00
CA ALA A 57 0.92 -0.67 -10.58
C ALA A 57 0.03 0.57 -10.70
N ALA A 58 0.03 1.46 -9.71
CA ALA A 58 -0.73 2.72 -9.74
C ALA A 58 -0.24 3.65 -10.87
N LEU A 59 1.08 3.79 -11.03
CA LEU A 59 1.66 4.59 -12.11
C LEU A 59 1.38 3.98 -13.49
N ASN A 60 1.26 2.66 -13.57
CA ASN A 60 0.94 1.93 -14.81
C ASN A 60 -0.57 1.66 -14.98
N ALA A 61 -1.45 2.19 -14.11
CA ALA A 61 -2.88 1.85 -14.05
C ALA A 61 -3.64 2.04 -15.38
N SER A 62 -3.16 2.94 -16.25
CA SER A 62 -3.74 3.17 -17.58
C SER A 62 -3.47 2.07 -18.61
N GLN A 63 -2.47 1.22 -18.36
CA GLN A 63 -1.99 0.19 -19.29
C GLN A 63 -2.13 -1.23 -18.73
N LEU A 64 -2.52 -1.40 -17.47
CA LEU A 64 -2.59 -2.72 -16.84
C LEU A 64 -3.54 -3.70 -17.56
N HIS A 65 -4.66 -3.22 -18.10
CA HIS A 65 -5.58 -4.05 -18.91
C HIS A 65 -4.96 -4.61 -20.21
N GLU A 66 -3.97 -3.94 -20.78
CA GLU A 66 -3.25 -4.42 -21.97
C GLU A 66 -2.16 -5.43 -21.56
N ARG A 67 -1.49 -5.19 -20.43
CA ARG A 67 -0.38 -6.04 -19.94
C ARG A 67 -0.87 -7.31 -19.23
N TYR A 68 -2.02 -7.23 -18.55
CA TYR A 68 -2.61 -8.30 -17.75
C TYR A 68 -4.12 -8.39 -18.01
N PRO A 69 -4.54 -8.75 -19.23
CA PRO A 69 -5.95 -8.76 -19.63
C PRO A 69 -6.80 -9.74 -18.81
N GLU A 70 -6.21 -10.82 -18.31
CA GLU A 70 -6.90 -11.80 -17.44
C GLU A 70 -7.18 -11.25 -16.02
N ALA A 71 -6.38 -10.29 -15.57
CA ALA A 71 -6.54 -9.67 -14.25
C ALA A 71 -7.40 -8.40 -14.32
N PHE A 72 -7.28 -7.64 -15.42
CA PHE A 72 -7.94 -6.35 -15.61
C PHE A 72 -8.69 -6.31 -16.95
N GLU A 73 -9.95 -6.76 -16.95
CA GLU A 73 -10.82 -6.74 -18.15
C GLU A 73 -11.02 -5.33 -18.73
N LYS A 74 -10.93 -4.31 -17.87
CA LYS A 74 -11.09 -2.91 -18.22
C LYS A 74 -9.96 -2.08 -17.64
N ARG A 75 -9.70 -0.96 -18.29
CA ARG A 75 -8.74 0.04 -17.81
C ARG A 75 -9.10 0.49 -16.39
N VAL A 76 -8.14 0.42 -15.47
CA VAL A 76 -8.30 0.82 -14.06
C VAL A 76 -8.48 2.33 -13.94
N SER A 77 -7.63 3.12 -14.61
CA SER A 77 -7.77 4.58 -14.67
C SER A 77 -7.28 5.13 -16.01
N LYS A 78 -7.79 6.28 -16.46
CA LYS A 78 -7.39 6.87 -17.75
C LYS A 78 -5.94 7.41 -17.75
N LYS A 79 -5.39 7.69 -16.58
CA LYS A 79 -4.06 8.27 -16.37
C LYS A 79 -3.34 7.48 -15.25
N PRO A 80 -2.01 7.60 -15.13
CA PRO A 80 -1.29 7.17 -13.93
C PRO A 80 -1.97 7.72 -12.67
N ILE A 81 -2.08 6.88 -11.64
CA ILE A 81 -2.58 7.27 -10.33
C ILE A 81 -1.35 7.69 -9.50
N PRO A 82 -1.18 8.99 -9.19
CA PRO A 82 -0.12 9.40 -8.29
C PRO A 82 -0.47 8.91 -6.89
N VAL A 83 0.39 8.09 -6.34
CA VAL A 83 0.26 7.51 -5.00
C VAL A 83 1.52 7.81 -4.21
N LEU A 84 1.34 8.19 -2.96
CA LEU A 84 2.41 8.53 -2.05
C LEU A 84 2.34 7.62 -0.81
N LEU A 85 3.48 7.13 -0.37
CA LEU A 85 3.65 6.52 0.94
C LEU A 85 3.68 7.60 2.02
N PHE A 86 3.15 7.25 3.18
CA PHE A 86 3.45 7.96 4.42
C PHE A 86 3.75 6.97 5.54
N GLY A 87 3.96 7.46 6.76
CA GLY A 87 4.22 6.59 7.90
C GLY A 87 5.59 5.90 7.83
N GLY A 88 5.66 4.67 8.31
CA GLY A 88 6.93 3.94 8.48
C GLY A 88 7.62 3.57 7.16
N GLY A 89 6.85 3.17 6.14
CA GLY A 89 7.40 2.85 4.82
C GLY A 89 8.06 4.05 4.16
N ALA A 90 7.45 5.23 4.31
CA ALA A 90 8.04 6.47 3.81
C ALA A 90 9.32 6.89 4.55
N VAL A 91 9.42 6.64 5.86
CA VAL A 91 10.67 6.85 6.61
C VAL A 91 11.78 5.93 6.08
N LYS A 92 11.46 4.66 5.79
CA LYS A 92 12.41 3.72 5.19
C LYS A 92 12.86 4.15 3.79
N MET A 93 11.98 4.74 2.99
CA MET A 93 12.36 5.30 1.67
C MET A 93 13.38 6.43 1.76
N HIS A 94 13.39 7.20 2.86
CA HIS A 94 14.23 8.40 3.01
C HIS A 94 15.43 8.22 3.95
N CYS A 95 15.54 7.08 4.64
CA CYS A 95 16.55 6.89 5.69
C CYS A 95 17.20 5.51 5.61
N GLU A 96 18.45 5.46 5.17
CA GLU A 96 19.28 4.25 5.15
C GLU A 96 19.34 3.55 6.51
N HIS A 97 19.54 4.32 7.60
CA HIS A 97 19.61 3.77 8.96
C HIS A 97 18.30 3.13 9.43
N ALA A 98 17.15 3.52 8.86
CA ALA A 98 15.86 2.89 9.14
C ALA A 98 15.68 1.53 8.45
N ASN A 99 16.57 1.16 7.52
CA ASN A 99 16.61 -0.13 6.82
C ASN A 99 17.67 -1.09 7.38
N GLY A 100 18.61 -0.61 8.20
CA GLY A 100 19.66 -1.42 8.81
C GLY A 100 19.26 -2.10 10.13
N THR A 101 20.21 -2.25 11.04
CA THR A 101 20.02 -2.84 12.39
C THR A 101 20.17 -1.83 13.53
N GLY A 102 20.34 -0.54 13.20
CA GLY A 102 20.54 0.53 14.18
C GLY A 102 19.27 0.97 14.92
N VAL A 103 19.40 1.99 15.78
CA VAL A 103 18.30 2.49 16.63
C VAL A 103 17.09 3.05 15.87
N LEU A 104 17.29 3.45 14.61
CA LEU A 104 16.22 3.91 13.73
C LEU A 104 15.55 2.76 12.97
N SER A 105 16.13 1.56 13.02
CA SER A 105 15.53 0.38 12.42
C SER A 105 14.34 -0.08 13.24
N ARG A 106 13.16 -0.02 12.62
CA ARG A 106 11.92 -0.52 13.20
C ARG A 106 11.19 -1.36 12.17
N ALA A 107 10.61 -2.46 12.65
CA ALA A 107 9.59 -3.17 11.89
C ALA A 107 8.37 -2.26 11.73
N ILE A 108 7.87 -2.16 10.50
CA ILE A 108 6.56 -1.59 10.18
C ILE A 108 5.59 -2.75 9.99
N LYS A 109 4.36 -2.57 10.45
CA LYS A 109 3.33 -3.61 10.31
C LYS A 109 2.69 -3.55 8.92
N ASP A 110 2.52 -2.33 8.43
CA ASP A 110 1.72 -1.99 7.27
C ASP A 110 2.39 -0.87 6.44
N THR A 111 1.84 -0.67 5.23
CA THR A 111 2.18 0.44 4.34
C THR A 111 0.94 1.28 4.14
N ASP A 112 1.05 2.56 4.47
CA ASP A 112 -0.04 3.50 4.28
C ASP A 112 0.14 4.33 3.02
N PHE A 113 -0.96 4.50 2.28
CA PHE A 113 -0.97 5.25 1.03
C PHE A 113 -1.86 6.48 1.11
N ILE A 114 -1.51 7.48 0.33
CA ILE A 114 -2.36 8.62 0.07
C ILE A 114 -2.39 8.92 -1.42
N VAL A 115 -3.58 9.17 -1.95
CA VAL A 115 -3.85 9.43 -3.37
C VAL A 115 -4.73 10.67 -3.53
N PRO A 116 -4.82 11.30 -4.72
CA PRO A 116 -5.83 12.32 -4.94
C PRO A 116 -7.23 11.72 -4.81
N LYS A 117 -8.19 12.41 -4.20
CA LYS A 117 -9.55 11.91 -3.97
C LYS A 117 -10.22 11.41 -5.26
N LYS A 118 -9.99 12.10 -6.37
CA LYS A 118 -10.48 11.70 -7.71
C LYS A 118 -10.00 10.31 -8.19
N HIS A 119 -8.91 9.79 -7.61
CA HIS A 119 -8.33 8.48 -7.91
C HIS A 119 -8.52 7.46 -6.78
N GLY A 120 -9.13 7.85 -5.65
CA GLY A 120 -9.29 6.98 -4.48
C GLY A 120 -9.98 5.65 -4.80
N LEU A 121 -11.11 5.72 -5.51
CA LEU A 121 -11.85 4.51 -5.91
C LEU A 121 -11.08 3.65 -6.92
N ASP A 122 -10.37 4.26 -7.86
CA ASP A 122 -9.56 3.55 -8.86
C ASP A 122 -8.41 2.80 -8.17
N PHE A 123 -7.71 3.45 -7.24
CA PHE A 123 -6.63 2.82 -6.48
C PHE A 123 -7.14 1.72 -5.55
N TYR A 124 -8.28 1.93 -4.89
CA TYR A 124 -8.94 0.89 -4.11
C TYR A 124 -9.26 -0.36 -4.94
N ARG A 125 -9.83 -0.18 -6.15
CA ARG A 125 -10.13 -1.29 -7.07
C ARG A 125 -8.88 -1.95 -7.61
N LEU A 126 -7.82 -1.17 -7.84
CA LEU A 126 -6.51 -1.69 -8.23
C LEU A 126 -6.00 -2.68 -7.18
N LEU A 127 -5.95 -2.26 -5.91
CA LEU A 127 -5.48 -3.09 -4.79
C LEU A 127 -6.23 -4.43 -4.71
N LEU A 128 -7.56 -4.40 -4.87
CA LEU A 128 -8.40 -5.62 -4.86
C LEU A 128 -8.16 -6.58 -6.03
N SER A 129 -7.45 -6.15 -7.07
CA SER A 129 -7.18 -6.96 -8.27
C SER A 129 -5.70 -7.32 -8.43
N MET A 130 -4.84 -6.85 -7.51
CA MET A 130 -3.40 -7.05 -7.57
C MET A 130 -3.00 -8.52 -7.60
N ASP A 131 -3.67 -9.38 -6.82
CA ASP A 131 -3.31 -10.81 -6.74
C ASP A 131 -3.45 -11.54 -8.07
N LYS A 132 -4.46 -11.16 -8.86
CA LYS A 132 -4.71 -11.75 -10.17
C LYS A 132 -3.58 -11.50 -11.17
N ALA A 133 -2.96 -10.32 -11.11
CA ALA A 133 -1.87 -9.95 -12.02
C ALA A 133 -0.49 -10.31 -11.45
N PHE A 134 -0.28 -10.09 -10.16
CA PHE A 134 1.04 -10.04 -9.54
C PHE A 134 1.33 -11.21 -8.60
N GLY A 135 0.35 -12.08 -8.36
CA GLY A 135 0.46 -13.24 -7.49
C GLY A 135 -0.15 -13.02 -6.10
N THR A 136 -0.44 -14.12 -5.41
CA THR A 136 -1.25 -14.11 -4.19
C THR A 136 -0.63 -13.38 -3.00
N ARG A 137 0.69 -13.11 -3.05
CA ARG A 137 1.37 -12.24 -2.07
C ARG A 137 0.76 -10.84 -1.98
N TYR A 138 0.23 -10.33 -3.10
CA TYR A 138 -0.31 -8.97 -3.20
C TYR A 138 -1.83 -8.93 -3.00
N LYS A 139 -2.40 -9.98 -2.40
CA LYS A 139 -3.85 -10.08 -2.20
C LYS A 139 -4.34 -9.04 -1.20
N SER A 140 -5.23 -8.18 -1.70
CA SER A 140 -6.11 -7.36 -0.87
C SER A 140 -7.56 -7.81 -1.02
N PHE A 141 -8.35 -7.67 0.04
CA PHE A 141 -9.77 -7.98 0.03
C PHE A 141 -10.54 -7.01 0.95
N SER A 142 -11.86 -6.97 0.78
CA SER A 142 -12.73 -6.08 1.54
C SER A 142 -13.82 -6.90 2.22
N THR A 143 -13.90 -6.82 3.55
CA THR A 143 -14.97 -7.43 4.33
C THR A 143 -16.27 -6.61 4.23
N LYS A 144 -17.37 -7.09 4.82
CA LYS A 144 -18.59 -6.27 4.92
C LYS A 144 -18.35 -4.99 5.73
N SER A 145 -17.62 -5.11 6.84
CA SER A 145 -17.28 -3.95 7.69
C SER A 145 -16.42 -2.92 6.95
N ASP A 146 -15.45 -3.35 6.14
CA ASP A 146 -14.62 -2.45 5.33
C ASP A 146 -15.46 -1.71 4.28
N ARG A 147 -16.40 -2.40 3.62
CA ARG A 147 -17.30 -1.78 2.64
C ARG A 147 -18.19 -0.71 3.27
N LEU A 148 -18.74 -0.99 4.46
CA LEU A 148 -19.53 -0.02 5.22
C LEU A 148 -18.67 1.19 5.63
N PHE A 149 -17.47 0.93 6.16
CA PHE A 149 -16.52 1.98 6.52
C PHE A 149 -16.20 2.87 5.31
N ASN A 150 -15.86 2.29 4.15
CA ASN A 150 -15.53 3.03 2.93
C ASN A 150 -16.70 3.87 2.44
N ALA A 151 -17.93 3.35 2.50
CA ALA A 151 -19.13 4.08 2.10
C ALA A 151 -19.38 5.31 2.99
N LEU A 152 -19.22 5.17 4.31
CA LEU A 152 -19.38 6.25 5.29
C LEU A 152 -18.33 7.36 5.17
N ARG A 153 -17.20 7.09 4.51
CA ARG A 153 -16.10 8.07 4.33
C ARG A 153 -16.21 8.87 3.04
N HIS A 154 -17.23 8.66 2.21
CA HIS A 154 -17.51 9.47 1.01
C HIS A 154 -16.26 9.72 0.12
N GLY A 155 -15.38 8.72 0.02
CA GLY A 155 -14.14 8.77 -0.77
C GLY A 155 -12.98 9.54 -0.15
N ASP A 156 -13.08 10.00 1.11
CA ASP A 156 -11.96 10.64 1.82
C ASP A 156 -10.95 9.63 2.36
N ARG A 157 -11.39 8.39 2.55
CA ARG A 157 -10.56 7.28 3.02
C ARG A 157 -11.13 5.95 2.56
N TYR A 158 -10.24 5.06 2.18
CA TYR A 158 -10.55 3.66 1.92
C TYR A 158 -9.74 2.77 2.86
N ARG A 159 -10.32 1.62 3.17
CA ARG A 159 -9.72 0.55 3.96
C ARG A 159 -9.84 -0.74 3.17
N VAL A 160 -8.77 -1.52 3.18
CA VAL A 160 -8.74 -2.91 2.71
C VAL A 160 -7.98 -3.78 3.70
N ARG A 161 -8.27 -5.08 3.70
CA ARG A 161 -7.42 -6.09 4.31
C ARG A 161 -6.35 -6.49 3.31
N THR A 162 -5.13 -6.71 3.78
CA THR A 162 -4.01 -7.19 2.95
C THR A 162 -3.17 -8.19 3.72
N ILE A 163 -2.38 -8.98 2.99
CA ILE A 163 -1.30 -9.76 3.59
C ILE A 163 -0.14 -8.80 3.91
N GLU A 164 0.38 -8.86 5.14
CA GLU A 164 1.49 -8.02 5.64
C GLU A 164 2.81 -8.80 5.80
N GLY A 165 2.73 -10.12 5.71
CA GLY A 165 3.86 -11.01 5.85
C GLY A 165 3.43 -12.46 5.97
N SER A 166 4.31 -13.28 6.55
CA SER A 166 4.00 -14.67 6.89
C SER A 166 4.70 -15.04 8.19
N THR A 167 4.13 -15.98 8.96
CA THR A 167 4.80 -16.59 10.12
C THR A 167 5.96 -17.46 9.67
N ASP A 168 6.76 -17.93 10.63
CA ASP A 168 7.87 -18.87 10.37
C ASP A 168 7.39 -20.20 9.75
N GLU A 169 6.13 -20.61 10.00
CA GLU A 169 5.52 -21.78 9.34
C GLU A 169 4.94 -21.47 7.94
N GLY A 170 5.13 -20.24 7.44
CA GLY A 170 4.63 -19.81 6.13
C GLY A 170 3.13 -19.48 6.10
N VAL A 171 2.50 -19.25 7.26
CA VAL A 171 1.09 -18.85 7.34
C VAL A 171 0.98 -17.34 7.10
N PRO A 172 0.16 -16.89 6.13
CA PRO A 172 0.01 -15.46 5.84
C PRO A 172 -0.57 -14.70 7.05
N VAL A 173 0.00 -13.54 7.34
CA VAL A 173 -0.52 -12.63 8.36
C VAL A 173 -1.33 -11.54 7.67
N VAL A 174 -2.59 -11.38 8.09
CA VAL A 174 -3.49 -10.35 7.57
C VAL A 174 -3.47 -9.14 8.48
N GLY A 175 -3.41 -7.96 7.88
CA GLY A 175 -3.71 -6.73 8.59
C GLY A 175 -4.58 -5.79 7.76
N VAL A 176 -4.46 -4.50 8.03
CA VAL A 176 -5.36 -3.46 7.53
C VAL A 176 -4.52 -2.37 6.88
N MET A 177 -4.84 -2.04 5.64
CA MET A 177 -4.21 -0.95 4.93
C MET A 177 -5.20 0.18 4.74
N ASP A 178 -4.80 1.38 5.19
CA ASP A 178 -5.54 2.61 4.95
C ASP A 178 -5.00 3.35 3.73
N VAL A 179 -5.95 3.84 2.93
CA VAL A 179 -5.70 4.73 1.79
C VAL A 179 -6.39 6.05 2.09
N LEU A 180 -5.61 7.07 2.39
CA LEU A 180 -6.11 8.43 2.60
C LEU A 180 -6.30 9.14 1.25
N CYS A 181 -7.13 10.18 1.22
CA CYS A 181 -7.37 10.98 0.02
C CYS A 181 -7.17 12.48 0.29
N ASP A 182 -6.31 13.13 -0.50
CA ASP A 182 -5.96 14.57 -0.49
C ASP A 182 -5.36 15.16 0.81
N HIS A 183 -5.62 14.56 1.97
CA HIS A 183 -5.20 15.09 3.26
C HIS A 183 -4.97 13.99 4.30
N ILE A 184 -4.15 14.31 5.31
CA ILE A 184 -3.90 13.46 6.46
C ILE A 184 -4.61 14.07 7.66
N ASN A 185 -5.65 13.38 8.14
CA ASN A 185 -6.43 13.79 9.30
C ASN A 185 -6.03 12.96 10.52
N LEU A 186 -5.06 13.47 11.29
CA LEU A 186 -4.63 12.90 12.57
C LEU A 186 -5.10 13.80 13.72
N ARG A 187 -4.19 14.56 14.34
CA ARG A 187 -4.55 15.59 15.34
C ARG A 187 -4.96 16.89 14.66
N HIS A 188 -4.18 17.29 13.66
CA HIS A 188 -4.47 18.38 12.75
C HIS A 188 -4.68 17.84 11.33
N ASN A 189 -5.34 18.65 10.51
CA ASN A 189 -5.52 18.35 9.10
C ASN A 189 -4.32 18.86 8.30
N ILE A 190 -3.59 17.96 7.65
CA ILE A 190 -2.49 18.32 6.73
C ILE A 190 -2.98 18.13 5.29
N GLU A 191 -3.06 19.21 4.52
CA GLU A 191 -3.23 19.13 3.07
C GLU A 191 -1.92 18.72 2.40
N ILE A 192 -1.96 17.71 1.54
CA ILE A 192 -0.78 17.14 0.87
C ILE A 192 -0.84 17.26 -0.66
N LYS A 193 -1.77 18.04 -1.19
CA LYS A 193 -2.03 18.14 -2.65
C LYS A 193 -0.78 18.51 -3.44
N ASP A 194 0.08 19.35 -2.87
CA ASP A 194 1.33 19.78 -3.51
C ASP A 194 2.39 18.67 -3.55
N ALA A 195 2.36 17.71 -2.62
CA ALA A 195 3.28 16.57 -2.63
C ALA A 195 3.08 15.71 -3.89
N PHE A 196 1.86 15.62 -4.42
CA PHE A 196 1.59 14.90 -5.67
C PHE A 196 2.22 15.54 -6.90
N LYS A 197 2.63 16.81 -6.86
CA LYS A 197 3.32 17.46 -7.99
C LYS A 197 4.79 17.03 -8.08
N LYS A 198 5.38 16.64 -6.95
CA LYS A 198 6.80 16.28 -6.78
C LYS A 198 6.99 14.82 -6.37
N TYR A 199 6.03 13.96 -6.69
CA TYR A 199 5.99 12.58 -6.19
C TYR A 199 7.27 11.80 -6.51
N ARG A 200 7.87 11.98 -7.70
CA ARG A 200 9.15 11.31 -8.04
C ARG A 200 10.33 11.86 -7.26
N GLU A 201 10.43 13.18 -7.13
CA GLU A 201 11.48 13.86 -6.34
C GLU A 201 11.44 13.43 -4.87
N ASN A 202 10.23 13.19 -4.35
CA ASN A 202 9.99 12.76 -2.99
C ASN A 202 10.01 11.23 -2.80
N LEU A 203 10.55 10.46 -3.76
CA LEU A 203 10.64 9.00 -3.69
C LEU A 203 9.27 8.32 -3.47
N TYR A 204 8.23 8.84 -4.11
CA TYR A 204 6.83 8.42 -3.96
C TYR A 204 6.35 8.45 -2.52
N THR A 205 6.81 9.41 -1.73
CA THR A 205 6.31 9.68 -0.39
C THR A 205 5.68 11.07 -0.30
N ILE A 206 5.03 11.35 0.83
CA ILE A 206 4.54 12.71 1.12
C ILE A 206 5.65 13.75 1.25
N GLY A 207 6.93 13.40 1.16
CA GLY A 207 8.07 14.31 1.36
C GLY A 207 8.49 14.42 2.83
N LEU A 208 9.73 14.80 3.07
CA LEU A 208 10.33 14.83 4.41
C LEU A 208 9.61 15.79 5.35
N GLU A 209 9.21 16.96 4.86
CA GLU A 209 8.55 18.01 5.64
C GLU A 209 7.22 17.48 6.20
N TYR A 210 6.40 16.87 5.34
CA TYR A 210 5.13 16.29 5.76
C TYR A 210 5.30 15.03 6.61
N LEU A 211 6.36 14.24 6.40
CA LEU A 211 6.68 13.10 7.27
C LEU A 211 7.03 13.56 8.69
N ILE A 212 7.85 14.61 8.83
CA ILE A 212 8.18 15.18 10.14
C ILE A 212 6.91 15.72 10.81
N LEU A 213 6.12 16.51 10.10
CA LEU A 213 4.87 17.07 10.63
C LEU A 213 3.90 15.98 11.11
N THR A 214 3.66 14.94 10.30
CA THR A 214 2.77 13.83 10.69
C THR A 214 3.29 13.05 11.89
N LYS A 215 4.60 12.85 12.01
CA LYS A 215 5.20 12.16 13.16
C LYS A 215 5.17 12.99 14.43
N VAL A 216 5.44 14.30 14.35
CA VAL A 216 5.36 15.20 15.51
C VAL A 216 3.94 15.18 16.08
N GLN A 217 2.91 15.31 15.24
CA GLN A 217 1.50 15.22 15.69
C GLN A 217 1.18 13.96 16.49
N PHE A 218 1.80 12.83 16.14
CA PHE A 218 1.59 11.55 16.81
C PHE A 218 2.32 11.46 18.16
N ILE A 219 3.55 11.99 18.23
CA ILE A 219 4.42 11.84 19.41
C ILE A 219 4.07 12.85 20.51
N THR A 220 3.81 14.10 20.14
CA THR A 220 3.74 15.19 21.11
C THR A 220 2.33 15.46 21.63
N ASP A 221 1.33 14.68 21.19
CA ASP A 221 -0.09 14.95 21.48
C ASP A 221 -0.43 16.44 21.32
N PHE A 222 0.09 17.08 20.26
CA PHE A 222 0.04 18.52 20.15
C PHE A 222 -1.43 19.00 20.17
N PRO A 223 -1.77 19.97 21.04
CA PRO A 223 -3.14 20.47 21.14
C PRO A 223 -3.57 21.11 19.83
N LYS A 224 -4.86 20.96 19.50
CA LYS A 224 -5.47 21.44 18.26
C LYS A 224 -5.32 22.95 18.06
#